data_AF-A0A7T1DX44-F1
#
_entry.id   AF-A0A7T1DX44-F1
#
_cell.length_a   1.000
_cell.length_b   1.000
_cell.length_c   1.000
_cell.angle_alpha   90.00
_cell.angle_beta   90.00
_cell.angle_gamma   90.00
#
_symmetry.space_group_name_H-M   'P 1'
#
loop_
_entity.id
_entity.type
_entity.pdbx_description
1 polymer ?
#
loop_
_entity_poly.entity_id
_entity_poly.type
_entity_poly.pdbx_seq_one_letter_code
_entity_poly.pdbx_strand_id
1 'polypeptide(L)'
;MSDRLLLTEDENFFFVISRSRELAAQFNETVDIKRTDMGWAIFVSLNVYESINSNEYDESDDDAYYEDPYSYEDPHEDERRLLTEELTEDQESWARSEEDGWYYED
;
A
#
# COMPACT_ATOMS: atom_id res chain seq x y z
N MET A 1 16.19 -20.83 -10.18
CA MET A 1 14.90 -20.14 -10.36
C MET A 1 14.34 -19.98 -8.97
N SER A 2 14.08 -18.75 -8.52
CA SER A 2 13.45 -18.56 -7.21
C SER A 2 11.96 -18.89 -7.38
N ASP A 3 11.52 -19.98 -6.78
CA ASP A 3 10.12 -20.38 -6.82
C ASP A 3 9.31 -19.38 -5.99
N ARG A 4 8.53 -18.56 -6.70
CA ARG A 4 7.64 -17.56 -6.14
C ARG A 4 6.22 -18.10 -6.14
N LEU A 5 5.58 -18.11 -4.99
CA LEU A 5 4.25 -18.69 -4.79
C LEU A 5 3.19 -17.59 -4.75
N LEU A 6 2.05 -17.87 -5.37
CA LEU A 6 0.88 -17.00 -5.31
C LEU A 6 0.33 -16.99 -3.87
N LEU A 7 0.30 -15.82 -3.25
CA LEU A 7 -0.30 -15.64 -1.94
C LEU A 7 -1.78 -15.23 -2.05
N THR A 8 -2.07 -14.24 -2.87
CA THR A 8 -3.42 -13.69 -3.06
C THR A 8 -3.55 -12.98 -4.40
N GLU A 9 -4.78 -12.82 -4.86
CA GLU A 9 -5.15 -12.16 -6.11
C GLU A 9 -6.41 -11.31 -5.90
N ASP A 10 -6.38 -10.05 -6.33
CA ASP A 10 -7.48 -9.10 -6.16
C ASP A 10 -7.56 -8.11 -7.34
N GLU A 11 -8.77 -7.65 -7.69
CA GLU A 11 -8.97 -6.66 -8.76
C GLU A 11 -8.47 -5.27 -8.34
N ASN A 12 -8.53 -4.94 -7.05
CA ASN A 12 -8.14 -3.66 -6.49
C ASN A 12 -6.63 -3.56 -6.30
N PHE A 13 -5.98 -2.83 -7.20
CA PHE A 13 -4.53 -2.62 -7.16
C PHE A 13 -4.03 -1.97 -5.86
N PHE A 14 -4.81 -1.06 -5.26
CA PHE A 14 -4.39 -0.37 -4.03
C PHE A 14 -4.27 -1.33 -2.87
N PHE A 15 -5.23 -2.27 -2.73
CA PHE A 15 -5.16 -3.33 -1.74
C PHE A 15 -3.91 -4.19 -1.93
N VAL A 16 -3.66 -4.63 -3.16
CA VAL A 16 -2.50 -5.48 -3.50
C VAL A 16 -1.18 -4.78 -3.18
N ILE A 17 -1.05 -3.49 -3.50
CA ILE A 17 0.15 -2.71 -3.20
C ILE A 17 0.34 -2.52 -1.71
N SER A 18 -0.71 -2.14 -0.98
CA SER A 18 -0.64 -1.97 0.48
C SER A 18 -0.18 -3.27 1.14
N ARG A 19 -0.84 -4.39 0.80
CA ARG A 19 -0.53 -5.70 1.34
C ARG A 19 0.89 -6.15 0.99
N SER A 20 1.34 -5.89 -0.24
CA SER A 20 2.70 -6.25 -0.65
C SER A 20 3.76 -5.47 0.12
N ARG A 21 3.52 -4.18 0.42
CA ARG A 21 4.43 -3.34 1.22
C ARG A 21 4.52 -3.83 2.66
N GLU A 22 3.39 -4.18 3.26
CA GLU A 22 3.35 -4.78 4.60
C GLU A 22 4.19 -6.07 4.65
N LEU A 23 3.98 -6.97 3.69
CA LEU A 23 4.70 -8.24 3.61
C LEU A 23 6.21 -8.03 3.41
N ALA A 24 6.59 -7.12 2.51
CA ALA A 24 7.99 -6.81 2.28
C ALA A 24 8.67 -6.24 3.52
N ALA A 25 7.98 -5.38 4.28
CA ALA A 25 8.49 -4.82 5.53
C ALA A 25 8.56 -5.86 6.66
N GLN A 26 7.52 -6.70 6.81
CA GLN A 26 7.42 -7.71 7.86
C GLN A 26 8.49 -8.79 7.73
N PHE A 27 8.69 -9.30 6.52
CA PHE A 27 9.61 -10.40 6.26
C PHE A 27 11.00 -9.94 5.80
N ASN A 28 11.18 -8.63 5.57
CA ASN A 28 12.40 -8.05 5.02
C ASN A 28 12.84 -8.75 3.71
N GLU A 29 11.86 -9.10 2.87
CA GLU A 29 12.05 -9.83 1.62
C GLU A 29 11.38 -9.10 0.46
N THR A 30 11.87 -9.34 -0.76
CA THR A 30 11.23 -8.84 -1.98
C THR A 30 9.94 -9.60 -2.24
N VAL A 31 8.86 -8.85 -2.49
CA VAL A 31 7.54 -9.35 -2.91
C VAL A 31 7.29 -8.91 -4.35
N ASP A 32 6.82 -9.83 -5.18
CA ASP A 32 6.54 -9.57 -6.59
C ASP A 32 5.05 -9.35 -6.81
N ILE A 33 4.69 -8.32 -7.59
CA ILE A 33 3.31 -8.07 -8.00
C ILE A 33 3.21 -8.25 -9.50
N LYS A 34 2.20 -8.98 -9.97
CA LYS A 34 1.96 -9.19 -11.40
C LYS A 34 0.49 -8.98 -11.76
N ARG A 35 0.25 -8.40 -12.94
CA ARG A 35 -1.08 -8.34 -13.54
C ARG A 35 -1.44 -9.74 -14.07
N THR A 36 -2.68 -10.15 -13.82
CA THR A 36 -3.28 -11.40 -14.29
C THR A 36 -4.57 -11.10 -15.06
N ASP A 37 -5.22 -12.14 -15.57
CA ASP A 37 -6.51 -12.00 -16.25
C ASP A 37 -7.64 -11.63 -15.27
N MET A 38 -7.52 -12.00 -13.99
CA MET A 38 -8.54 -11.69 -12.97
C MET A 38 -8.22 -10.45 -12.15
N GLY A 39 -6.99 -9.92 -12.21
CA GLY A 39 -6.63 -8.79 -11.36
C GLY A 39 -5.13 -8.59 -11.19
N TRP A 40 -4.72 -8.45 -9.95
CA TRP A 40 -3.35 -8.29 -9.52
C TRP A 40 -3.02 -9.34 -8.47
N ALA A 41 -1.91 -10.04 -8.68
CA ALA A 41 -1.48 -11.16 -7.87
C ALA A 41 -0.19 -10.82 -7.12
N ILE A 42 -0.14 -11.20 -5.84
CA ILE A 42 1.03 -11.10 -4.98
C ILE A 42 1.75 -12.43 -4.98
N PHE A 43 3.05 -12.40 -5.27
CA PHE A 43 3.92 -13.57 -5.20
C PHE A 43 5.03 -13.39 -4.16
N VAL A 44 5.19 -14.38 -3.31
CA VAL A 44 6.13 -14.38 -2.18
C VAL A 44 7.05 -15.61 -2.24
N SER A 45 8.09 -15.64 -1.40
CA SER A 45 8.93 -16.84 -1.24
C SER A 45 8.17 -17.94 -0.49
N LEU A 46 8.63 -19.20 -0.60
CA LEU A 46 8.07 -20.32 0.15
C LEU A 46 8.09 -20.06 1.67
N ASN A 47 9.18 -19.50 2.20
CA ASN A 47 9.30 -19.22 3.63
C ASN A 47 8.18 -18.27 4.12
N VAL A 48 7.91 -17.21 3.37
CA VAL A 48 6.86 -16.24 3.70
C VAL A 48 5.48 -16.88 3.58
N TYR A 49 5.25 -17.64 2.51
CA TYR A 49 4.00 -18.36 2.29
C TYR A 49 3.69 -19.34 3.43
N GLU A 50 4.67 -20.15 3.83
CA GLU A 50 4.55 -21.09 4.94
C GLU A 50 4.36 -20.35 6.27
N SER A 51 5.07 -19.25 6.51
CA SER A 51 4.95 -18.48 7.76
C SER A 51 3.56 -17.86 7.95
N ILE A 52 2.92 -17.44 6.86
CA ILE A 52 1.56 -16.89 6.88
C ILE A 52 0.55 -18.01 7.15
N ASN A 53 0.70 -19.15 6.45
CA ASN A 53 -0.24 -20.27 6.57
C ASN A 53 -0.02 -21.12 7.85
N SER A 54 1.17 -21.12 8.44
CA SER A 54 1.47 -21.87 9.66
C SER A 54 0.82 -21.26 10.90
N ASN A 55 0.46 -19.98 10.85
CA ASN A 55 -0.17 -19.27 11.96
C ASN A 55 -1.67 -19.62 12.14
N GLU A 56 -2.25 -20.47 11.28
CA GLU A 56 -3.64 -20.94 11.41
C GLU A 56 -3.80 -22.16 12.36
N TYR A 57 -2.72 -22.68 12.95
CA TYR A 57 -2.73 -23.86 13.83
C TYR A 57 -2.09 -23.63 15.22
N ASP A 58 -2.32 -22.47 15.83
CA ASP A 58 -2.11 -22.32 17.29
C ASP A 58 -3.47 -22.19 17.98
N GLU A 59 -4.16 -23.33 18.12
CA GLU A 59 -5.24 -23.50 19.09
C GLU A 59 -4.64 -23.44 20.50
N SER A 60 -4.49 -22.25 21.06
CA SER A 60 -4.41 -22.08 22.52
C SER A 60 -5.26 -20.89 22.96
N ASP A 61 -6.37 -21.21 23.62
CA ASP A 61 -7.16 -20.40 24.54
C ASP A 61 -6.43 -19.14 25.05
N ASP A 62 -6.86 -17.96 24.60
CA ASP A 62 -6.78 -16.76 25.42
C ASP A 62 -8.08 -15.97 25.21
N ASP A 63 -8.91 -15.96 26.25
CA ASP A 63 -10.09 -15.10 26.44
C ASP A 63 -9.67 -13.61 26.32
N ALA A 64 -9.56 -13.11 25.09
CA ALA A 64 -9.41 -11.69 24.82
C ALA A 64 -10.78 -11.13 24.42
N TYR A 65 -11.39 -10.40 25.36
CA TYR A 65 -12.53 -9.53 25.15
C TYR A 65 -12.51 -8.90 23.74
N TYR A 66 -13.51 -9.19 22.92
CA TYR A 66 -13.81 -8.42 21.72
C TYR A 66 -14.19 -6.99 22.14
N GLU A 67 -13.20 -6.11 22.30
CA GLU A 67 -13.42 -4.68 22.27
C GLU A 67 -13.53 -4.27 20.80
N ASP A 68 -14.71 -3.79 20.41
CA ASP A 68 -15.00 -3.30 19.07
C ASP A 68 -14.08 -2.11 18.73
N PRO A 69 -13.16 -2.24 17.77
CA PRO A 69 -12.25 -1.15 17.38
C PRO A 69 -12.95 0.00 16.66
N TYR A 70 -14.26 -0.09 16.42
CA TYR A 70 -15.07 0.98 15.84
C TYR A 70 -15.79 1.86 16.87
N SER A 71 -15.53 1.69 18.17
CA SER A 71 -15.99 2.65 19.20
C SER A 71 -14.93 3.74 19.45
N TYR A 72 -14.62 4.52 18.42
CA TYR A 72 -13.98 5.82 18.62
C TYR A 72 -15.04 6.89 18.30
N GLU A 73 -15.55 7.54 19.36
CA GLU A 73 -16.03 8.92 19.22
C GLU A 73 -14.86 9.71 18.64
N ASP A 74 -15.03 10.30 17.46
CA ASP A 74 -14.00 11.08 16.76
C ASP A 74 -14.12 12.56 17.16
N PRO A 75 -13.23 13.11 17.99
CA PRO A 75 -13.16 14.55 18.25
C PRO A 75 -12.19 15.28 17.32
N HIS A 76 -11.73 14.67 16.21
CA HIS A 76 -10.67 15.20 15.33
C HIS A 76 -11.17 15.59 13.93
N GLU A 77 -12.47 15.91 13.80
CA GLU A 77 -13.04 16.42 12.55
C GLU A 77 -12.45 17.79 12.11
N ASP A 78 -11.79 18.53 13.02
CA ASP A 78 -11.27 19.88 12.75
C ASP A 78 -9.87 19.93 12.11
N GLU A 79 -9.06 18.86 12.17
CA GLU A 79 -7.67 18.91 11.69
C GLU A 79 -7.52 18.60 10.19
N ARG A 80 -8.52 17.92 9.60
CA ARG A 80 -8.53 17.61 8.15
C ARG A 80 -8.78 18.83 7.27
N ARG A 81 -9.29 19.94 7.81
CA ARG A 81 -9.49 21.18 7.03
C ARG A 81 -8.18 21.91 6.74
N LEU A 82 -7.18 21.84 7.63
CA LEU A 82 -5.93 22.61 7.50
C LEU A 82 -4.93 22.01 6.50
N LEU A 83 -4.94 20.70 6.27
CA LEU A 83 -4.00 20.05 5.34
C LEU A 83 -4.43 20.12 3.86
N THR A 84 -5.65 20.57 3.58
CA THR A 84 -6.14 20.65 2.19
C THR A 84 -5.84 22.02 1.55
N GLU A 85 -5.64 23.08 2.33
CA GLU A 85 -5.35 24.41 1.80
C GLU A 85 -3.87 24.61 1.41
N GLU A 86 -2.92 23.85 1.97
CA GLU A 86 -1.48 23.99 1.64
C GLU A 86 -1.04 23.14 0.42
N LEU A 87 -1.82 22.11 0.04
CA LEU A 87 -1.46 21.18 -1.06
C LEU A 87 -2.01 21.58 -2.44
N THR A 88 -2.94 22.54 -2.49
CA THR A 88 -3.53 23.03 -3.75
C THR A 88 -2.74 24.15 -4.42
N GLU A 89 -1.81 24.82 -3.73
CA GLU A 89 -1.02 25.91 -4.34
C GLU A 89 0.23 25.40 -5.11
N ASP A 90 0.69 24.18 -4.86
CA ASP A 90 1.92 23.63 -5.48
C ASP A 90 1.66 22.79 -6.76
N GLN A 91 0.40 22.65 -7.19
CA GLN A 91 0.04 21.90 -8.41
C GLN A 91 -0.17 22.76 -9.67
N GLU A 92 -0.05 24.09 -9.61
CA GLU A 92 -0.20 24.96 -10.78
C GLU A 92 1.12 25.48 -11.38
N SER A 93 2.26 25.26 -10.71
CA SER A 93 3.56 25.79 -11.15
C SER A 93 4.25 24.99 -12.27
N TRP A 94 3.73 23.83 -12.65
CA TRP A 94 4.35 22.93 -13.65
C TRP A 94 3.78 23.08 -15.07
N ALA A 95 2.76 23.93 -15.28
CA ALA A 95 2.00 23.99 -16.54
C ALA A 95 2.04 25.36 -17.25
N ARG A 96 3.04 26.22 -16.98
CA ARG A 96 3.30 27.41 -17.83
C ARG A 96 4.79 27.75 -17.90
N SER A 97 5.49 27.13 -18.85
CA SER A 97 6.68 27.76 -19.46
C SER A 97 6.94 27.16 -20.85
N GLU A 98 6.24 27.65 -21.87
CA GLU A 98 6.64 27.47 -23.27
C GLU A 98 6.30 28.72 -24.11
N GLU A 99 6.75 29.89 -23.66
CA GLU A 99 7.07 30.99 -24.58
C GLU A 99 8.04 31.96 -23.89
N ASP A 100 9.34 31.66 -23.93
CA ASP A 100 10.32 32.74 -24.03
C ASP A 100 11.55 32.28 -24.82
N GLY A 101 11.86 33.05 -25.85
CA GLY A 101 12.83 32.70 -26.88
C GLY A 101 14.26 32.76 -26.39
N TRP A 102 15.08 31.77 -26.78
CA TRP A 102 16.54 31.86 -26.68
C TRP A 102 17.03 32.89 -27.71
N TYR A 103 17.24 34.14 -27.29
CA TYR A 103 17.98 35.11 -28.09
C TYR A 103 19.46 34.73 -28.04
N TYR A 104 20.01 34.31 -29.19
CA TYR A 104 21.45 34.33 -29.42
C TYR A 104 21.81 35.72 -29.97
N GLU A 105 22.69 36.46 -29.29
CA GLU A 105 23.32 37.65 -29.86
C GLU A 105 24.33 37.19 -30.94
N ASP A 106 24.23 37.76 -32.16
CA ASP A 106 25.24 37.69 -33.23
C ASP A 106 26.40 38.67 -32.95
#